data_AF-B2T202-F1
#
_entry.id   AF-B2T202-F1
#
_cell.length_a   1.000
_cell.length_b   1.000
_cell.length_c   1.000
_cell.angle_alpha   90.00
_cell.angle_beta   90.00
_cell.angle_gamma   90.00
#
_symmetry.space_group_name_H-M   'P 1'
#
loop_
_entity.id
_entity.type
_entity.pdbx_description
1 polymer ?
#
loop_
_entity_poly.entity_id
_entity_poly.type
_entity_poly.pdbx_seq_one_letter_code
_entity_poly.pdbx_strand_id
1 'polypeptide(L)'
;MGAETSGFLENFRIVPHGTEWVVIADVHIRKGSANPDLKGFSFSVIKNMTGNLEQPLFNIFLPYPHYNDQAFIGELLSGEPDLMIGRWIKKGFTDLEIGLIASAVCLILSPEWDIQYKSHVRPALEKILSYIPKLKRKGIPVDLVQQIEFKGSTIQIYFVIDRSSEAVEKESTSIEYFKTGYSSAINFIRSDEKCRTIGAHRVKVFYDSKEKEYKIFHIQYNDGSDAHIA
;
A
#
# COMPACT_ATOMS: atom_id res chain seq x y z
N MET A 1 -4.16 -22.53 -1.52
CA MET A 1 -4.57 -22.62 -0.09
C MET A 1 -3.53 -21.87 0.72
N GLY A 2 -3.89 -20.72 1.30
CA GLY A 2 -2.99 -19.99 2.20
C GLY A 2 -2.80 -20.76 3.50
N ALA A 3 -1.60 -20.68 4.09
CA ALA A 3 -1.36 -21.28 5.40
C ALA A 3 -2.20 -20.57 6.46
N GLU A 4 -2.81 -21.33 7.37
CA GLU A 4 -3.58 -20.76 8.47
C GLU A 4 -2.67 -19.88 9.35
N THR A 5 -3.17 -18.73 9.79
CA THR A 5 -2.38 -17.80 10.61
C THR A 5 -1.99 -18.44 11.93
N SER A 6 -0.69 -18.43 12.24
CA SER A 6 -0.12 -19.04 13.44
C SER A 6 -0.55 -18.37 14.76
N GLY A 7 -1.13 -17.17 14.70
CA GLY A 7 -1.40 -16.34 15.85
C GLY A 7 -1.65 -14.87 15.49
N PHE A 8 -1.65 -13.99 16.50
CA PHE A 8 -1.71 -12.53 16.34
C PHE A 8 -0.81 -11.79 17.35
N LEU A 9 -0.58 -10.49 17.12
CA LEU A 9 0.20 -9.60 17.99
C LEU A 9 -0.71 -8.53 18.61
N GLU A 10 -0.59 -8.26 19.90
CA GLU A 10 -1.24 -7.16 20.62
C GLU A 10 -0.21 -6.21 21.25
N ASN A 11 -0.65 -5.03 21.71
CA ASN A 11 0.19 -4.01 22.37
C ASN A 11 1.49 -3.68 21.60
N PHE A 12 1.37 -3.69 20.27
CA PHE A 12 2.49 -3.56 19.34
C PHE A 12 3.10 -2.16 19.36
N ARG A 13 4.41 -2.07 19.55
CA ARG A 13 5.22 -0.86 19.41
C ARG A 13 6.55 -1.15 18.72
N ILE A 14 7.02 -0.19 17.93
CA ILE A 14 8.35 -0.23 17.32
C ILE A 14 9.25 0.77 18.04
N VAL A 15 10.44 0.32 18.46
CA VAL A 15 11.45 1.20 19.07
C VAL A 15 12.77 1.13 18.30
N PRO A 16 13.49 2.25 18.17
CA PRO A 16 14.79 2.25 17.50
C PRO A 16 15.83 1.48 18.32
N HIS A 17 16.70 0.72 17.66
CA HIS A 17 17.82 0.01 18.28
C HIS A 17 19.05 0.08 17.37
N GLY A 18 19.92 1.07 17.60
CA GLY A 18 21.06 1.33 16.72
C GLY A 18 20.62 1.73 15.30
N THR A 19 21.07 0.99 14.29
CA THR A 19 20.68 1.16 12.88
C THR A 19 19.41 0.40 12.50
N GLU A 20 18.85 -0.38 13.43
CA GLU A 20 17.70 -1.25 13.22
C GLU A 20 16.47 -0.80 14.03
N TRP A 21 15.35 -1.46 13.76
CA TRP A 21 14.11 -1.31 14.52
C TRP A 21 13.75 -2.63 15.17
N VAL A 22 13.36 -2.59 16.44
CA VAL A 22 12.86 -3.78 17.14
C VAL A 22 11.38 -3.63 17.41
N VAL A 23 10.66 -4.75 17.29
CA VAL A 23 9.24 -4.85 17.63
C VAL A 23 9.11 -5.34 19.07
N ILE A 24 8.26 -4.65 19.83
CA ILE A 24 7.79 -5.11 21.13
C ILE A 24 6.28 -5.30 21.01
N ALA A 25 5.79 -6.51 21.29
CA ALA A 25 4.38 -6.86 21.22
C ALA A 25 4.08 -8.05 22.14
N ASP A 26 2.84 -8.17 22.59
CA ASP A 26 2.31 -9.38 23.20
C ASP A 26 1.98 -10.37 22.07
N VAL A 27 2.52 -11.58 22.14
CA VAL A 27 2.36 -12.58 21.08
C VAL A 27 1.41 -13.68 21.52
N HIS A 28 0.33 -13.87 20.75
CA HIS A 28 -0.62 -14.95 20.94
C HIS A 28 -0.44 -15.98 19.84
N ILE A 29 0.05 -17.18 20.18
CA ILE A 29 0.24 -18.29 19.23
C ILE A 29 -0.88 -19.31 19.42
N ARG A 30 -1.54 -19.73 18.34
CA ARG A 30 -2.56 -20.78 18.39
C ARG A 30 -1.93 -22.12 18.79
N LYS A 31 -2.56 -22.82 19.73
CA LYS A 31 -2.12 -24.15 20.18
C LYS A 31 -2.09 -25.11 18.98
N GLY A 32 -0.93 -25.74 18.73
CA GLY A 32 -0.72 -26.64 17.58
C GLY A 32 -0.19 -25.95 16.32
N SER A 33 0.11 -24.65 16.36
CA SER A 33 0.81 -23.95 15.27
C SER A 33 2.15 -24.62 14.95
N ALA A 34 2.38 -24.89 13.66
CA ALA A 34 3.61 -25.47 13.15
C ALA A 34 4.82 -24.50 13.14
N ASN A 35 4.63 -23.24 13.56
CA ASN A 35 5.64 -22.19 13.42
C ASN A 35 5.92 -21.47 14.76
N PRO A 36 6.69 -22.09 15.68
CA PRO A 36 7.02 -21.53 16.99
C PRO A 36 8.00 -20.34 16.93
N ASP A 37 8.73 -20.14 15.83
CA ASP A 37 9.85 -19.20 15.73
C ASP A 37 9.46 -17.74 15.46
N LEU A 38 8.17 -17.39 15.55
CA LEU A 38 7.61 -16.09 15.15
C LEU A 38 7.90 -15.66 13.69
N LYS A 39 8.54 -16.51 12.89
CA LYS A 39 8.82 -16.27 11.46
C LYS A 39 7.53 -16.18 10.64
N GLY A 40 6.42 -16.71 11.12
CA GLY A 40 5.10 -16.56 10.46
C GLY A 40 4.45 -15.18 10.63
N PHE A 41 4.89 -14.36 11.59
CA PHE A 41 4.30 -13.04 11.81
C PHE A 41 4.91 -12.02 10.86
N SER A 42 4.08 -11.25 10.17
CA SER A 42 4.48 -10.11 9.35
C SER A 42 3.95 -8.83 9.97
N PHE A 43 4.76 -7.77 9.96
CA PHE A 43 4.33 -6.43 10.37
C PHE A 43 4.83 -5.40 9.36
N SER A 44 4.07 -4.31 9.24
CA SER A 44 4.52 -3.12 8.53
C SER A 44 3.92 -1.87 9.14
N VAL A 45 4.72 -0.81 9.22
CA VAL A 45 4.35 0.48 9.78
C VAL A 45 4.92 1.57 8.90
N ILE A 46 4.14 2.64 8.73
CA ILE A 46 4.58 3.86 8.09
C ILE A 46 4.88 4.92 9.15
N LYS A 47 5.94 5.71 8.95
CA LYS A 47 6.28 6.84 9.82
C LYS A 47 6.64 8.06 8.98
N ASN A 48 5.91 9.15 9.15
CA ASN A 48 6.22 10.43 8.49
C ASN A 48 7.61 10.91 8.92
N MET A 49 8.35 11.55 8.01
CA MET A 49 9.73 11.92 8.27
C MET A 49 10.07 13.36 7.88
N THR A 50 9.80 13.78 6.64
CA THR A 50 10.18 15.13 6.14
C THR A 50 9.33 15.55 4.94
N GLY A 51 9.52 16.79 4.47
CA GLY A 51 8.71 17.42 3.43
C GLY A 51 7.49 18.13 4.01
N ASN A 52 6.35 18.05 3.33
CA ASN A 52 5.10 18.62 3.81
C ASN A 52 4.42 17.69 4.83
N LEU A 53 4.60 17.98 6.12
CA LEU A 53 4.06 17.16 7.21
C LEU A 53 2.63 17.54 7.62
N GLU A 54 2.14 18.70 7.19
CA GLU A 54 0.85 19.23 7.62
C GLU A 54 -0.28 18.81 6.68
N GLN A 55 -0.10 19.02 5.37
CA GLN A 55 -1.11 18.77 4.35
C GLN A 55 -0.47 18.26 3.04
N PRO A 56 0.17 17.08 3.04
CA PRO A 56 0.73 16.53 1.83
C PRO A 56 -0.36 16.09 0.86
N LEU A 57 -0.18 16.37 -0.44
CA LEU A 57 -1.00 15.75 -1.50
C LEU A 57 -0.44 14.38 -1.91
N PHE A 58 0.85 14.17 -1.71
CA PHE A 58 1.57 12.96 -2.10
C PHE A 58 2.48 12.48 -0.99
N ASN A 59 2.59 11.16 -0.87
CA ASN A 59 3.40 10.51 0.16
C ASN A 59 4.26 9.44 -0.51
N ILE A 60 5.56 9.44 -0.23
CA ILE A 60 6.47 8.35 -0.61
C ILE A 60 7.08 7.79 0.68
N PHE A 61 6.79 6.53 0.98
CA PHE A 61 7.40 5.81 2.09
C PHE A 61 8.53 4.94 1.56
N LEU A 62 9.75 5.36 1.85
CA LEU A 62 10.95 4.64 1.45
C LEU A 62 11.21 3.48 2.43
N PRO A 63 11.68 2.33 1.95
CA PRO A 63 12.14 1.25 2.81
C PRO A 63 13.53 1.55 3.38
N TYR A 64 13.98 0.77 4.37
CA TYR A 64 15.41 0.71 4.70
C TYR A 64 16.19 0.18 3.49
N PRO A 65 17.46 0.55 3.26
CA PRO A 65 18.18 1.65 3.90
C PRO A 65 17.85 3.01 3.26
N HIS A 66 17.02 3.04 2.21
CA HIS A 66 16.77 4.22 1.37
C HIS A 66 16.22 5.44 2.14
N TYR A 67 15.44 5.24 3.20
CA TYR A 67 15.00 6.37 4.06
C TYR A 67 16.15 7.04 4.84
N ASN A 68 17.37 6.49 4.82
CA ASN A 68 18.57 7.11 5.40
C ASN A 68 19.40 7.88 4.35
N ASP A 69 19.14 7.73 3.05
CA ASP A 69 19.85 8.45 1.97
C ASP A 69 19.36 9.91 1.87
N GLN A 70 19.97 10.81 2.65
CA GLN A 70 19.57 12.22 2.70
C GLN A 70 19.76 12.94 1.35
N ALA A 71 20.74 12.54 0.54
CA ALA A 71 20.96 13.12 -0.76
C ALA A 71 19.81 12.79 -1.72
N PHE A 72 19.38 11.51 -1.73
CA PHE A 72 18.22 11.09 -2.51
C PHE A 72 16.91 11.72 -2.01
N ILE A 73 16.73 11.83 -0.70
CA ILE A 73 15.56 12.50 -0.12
C ILE A 73 15.52 13.97 -0.56
N GLY A 74 16.66 14.67 -0.54
CA GLY A 74 16.78 16.04 -1.04
C GLY A 74 16.42 16.15 -2.52
N GLU A 75 16.84 15.19 -3.35
CA GLU A 75 16.47 15.13 -4.77
C GLU A 75 14.95 14.97 -4.97
N LEU A 76 14.30 14.11 -4.19
CA LEU A 76 12.85 13.88 -4.28
C LEU A 76 12.04 15.13 -3.87
N LEU A 77 12.48 15.85 -2.83
CA LEU A 77 11.78 17.02 -2.31
C LEU A 77 12.06 18.31 -3.10
N SER A 78 13.11 18.33 -3.92
CA SER A 78 13.51 19.52 -4.66
C SER A 78 12.41 19.98 -5.62
N GLY A 79 11.77 21.10 -5.29
CA GLY A 79 10.67 21.69 -6.08
C GLY A 79 9.32 20.99 -5.89
N GLU A 80 9.15 20.18 -4.83
CA GLU A 80 7.94 19.39 -4.58
C GLU A 80 7.31 19.78 -3.23
N PRO A 81 6.60 20.93 -3.14
CA PRO A 81 6.05 21.43 -1.88
C PRO A 81 4.88 20.58 -1.32
N ASP A 82 4.27 19.75 -2.15
CA ASP A 82 3.12 18.91 -1.76
C ASP A 82 3.52 17.48 -1.35
N LEU A 83 4.82 17.19 -1.39
CA LEU A 83 5.35 15.85 -1.15
C LEU A 83 5.79 15.68 0.30
N MET A 84 5.38 14.56 0.90
CA MET A 84 5.91 14.04 2.15
C MET A 84 6.73 12.78 1.88
N ILE A 85 7.91 12.72 2.49
CA ILE A 85 8.70 11.49 2.54
C ILE A 85 8.59 10.88 3.92
N GLY A 86 8.27 9.59 3.97
CA GLY A 86 8.21 8.80 5.18
C GLY A 86 9.05 7.53 5.10
N ARG A 87 8.98 6.75 6.18
CA ARG A 87 9.64 5.45 6.32
C ARG A 87 8.59 4.36 6.22
N TRP A 88 8.85 3.34 5.41
CA TRP A 88 8.11 2.09 5.46
C TRP A 88 8.95 1.04 6.19
N ILE A 89 8.60 0.81 7.46
CA ILE A 89 9.26 -0.12 8.35
C ILE A 89 8.50 -1.43 8.28
N LYS A 90 9.07 -2.45 7.64
CA LYS A 90 8.44 -3.76 7.48
C LYS A 90 9.38 -4.86 7.95
N LYS A 91 8.82 -5.98 8.41
CA LYS A 91 9.62 -7.20 8.59
C LYS A 91 10.10 -7.68 7.23
N GLY A 92 11.40 -7.65 7.01
CA GLY A 92 12.02 -8.24 5.82
C GLY A 92 12.15 -9.75 5.98
N PHE A 93 11.63 -10.52 5.03
CA PHE A 93 11.98 -11.94 4.84
C PHE A 93 12.89 -12.15 3.62
N THR A 94 13.09 -11.09 2.83
CA THR A 94 13.87 -11.07 1.59
C THR A 94 14.55 -9.70 1.46
N ASP A 95 15.58 -9.63 0.60
CA ASP A 95 16.25 -8.38 0.21
C ASP A 95 15.36 -7.47 -0.67
N LEU A 96 14.08 -7.81 -0.87
CA LEU A 96 13.18 -7.03 -1.70
C LEU A 96 12.58 -5.85 -0.93
N GLU A 97 13.26 -4.73 -1.05
CA GLU A 97 12.92 -3.44 -0.46
C GLU A 97 11.94 -2.68 -1.37
N ILE A 98 10.69 -3.15 -1.42
CA ILE A 98 9.59 -2.39 -2.02
C ILE A 98 9.37 -1.10 -1.21
N GLY A 99 9.16 0.04 -1.87
CA GLY A 99 8.65 1.29 -1.31
C GLY A 99 7.15 1.48 -1.57
N LEU A 100 6.52 2.45 -0.90
CA LEU A 100 5.12 2.79 -1.16
C LEU A 100 5.02 4.21 -1.68
N ILE A 101 4.26 4.40 -2.76
CA ILE A 101 3.77 5.72 -3.15
C ILE A 101 2.27 5.80 -2.87
N ALA A 102 1.80 6.95 -2.41
CA ALA A 102 0.39 7.16 -2.11
C ALA A 102 -0.03 8.59 -2.41
N SER A 103 -1.26 8.76 -2.91
CA SER A 103 -1.90 10.06 -3.01
C SER A 103 -2.82 10.27 -1.80
N ALA A 104 -2.81 11.48 -1.25
CA ALA A 104 -3.76 11.92 -0.23
C ALA A 104 -5.10 12.40 -0.82
N VAL A 105 -5.22 12.47 -2.16
CA VAL A 105 -6.47 12.84 -2.83
C VAL A 105 -7.48 11.70 -2.67
N CYS A 106 -8.44 11.85 -1.77
CA CYS A 106 -9.43 10.80 -1.52
C CYS A 106 -10.48 10.75 -2.64
N LEU A 107 -10.81 9.55 -3.12
CA LEU A 107 -11.95 9.35 -4.03
C LEU A 107 -13.21 9.05 -3.22
N ILE A 108 -14.22 9.92 -3.29
CA ILE A 108 -15.49 9.67 -2.60
C ILE A 108 -16.37 8.78 -3.49
N LEU A 109 -16.81 7.64 -2.95
CA LEU A 109 -17.62 6.67 -3.68
C LEU A 109 -19.10 7.07 -3.76
N SER A 110 -19.40 8.17 -4.47
CA SER A 110 -20.75 8.55 -4.89
C SER A 110 -21.14 7.88 -6.23
N PRO A 111 -22.39 8.02 -6.71
CA PRO A 111 -22.76 7.55 -8.05
C PRO A 111 -21.87 8.12 -9.16
N GLU A 112 -21.39 9.36 -9.02
CA GLU A 112 -20.57 10.10 -9.97
C GLU A 112 -19.05 9.99 -9.68
N TRP A 113 -18.62 8.91 -9.03
CA TRP A 113 -17.21 8.71 -8.67
C TRP A 113 -16.28 8.77 -9.90
N ASP A 114 -16.75 8.41 -11.09
CA ASP A 114 -15.92 8.43 -12.31
C ASP A 114 -15.56 9.86 -12.75
N ILE A 115 -16.46 10.83 -12.50
CA ILE A 115 -16.20 12.25 -12.72
C ILE A 115 -15.14 12.73 -11.74
N GLN A 116 -15.29 12.41 -10.45
CA GLN A 116 -14.30 12.74 -9.42
C GLN A 116 -12.93 12.12 -9.72
N TYR A 117 -12.93 10.87 -10.19
CA TYR A 117 -11.72 10.18 -10.61
C TYR A 117 -11.01 10.95 -11.72
N LYS A 118 -11.72 11.32 -12.78
CA LYS A 118 -11.14 12.03 -13.93
C LYS A 118 -10.61 13.42 -13.56
N SER A 119 -11.32 14.15 -12.70
CA SER A 119 -10.99 15.54 -12.38
C SER A 119 -9.95 15.72 -11.27
N HIS A 120 -9.91 14.83 -10.27
CA HIS A 120 -9.05 15.00 -9.10
C HIS A 120 -8.03 13.86 -8.92
N VAL A 121 -8.50 12.60 -9.02
CA VAL A 121 -7.65 11.44 -8.72
C VAL A 121 -6.64 11.16 -9.83
N ARG A 122 -7.09 11.15 -11.09
CA ARG A 122 -6.23 10.86 -12.25
C ARG A 122 -5.04 11.82 -12.36
N PRO A 123 -5.21 13.16 -12.25
CA PRO A 123 -4.06 14.07 -12.26
C PRO A 123 -3.07 13.78 -11.11
N ALA A 124 -3.59 13.48 -9.92
CA ALA A 124 -2.76 13.11 -8.78
C ALA A 124 -2.00 11.79 -9.01
N LEU A 125 -2.66 10.80 -9.63
CA LEU A 125 -2.03 9.54 -10.05
C LEU A 125 -0.91 9.78 -11.07
N GLU A 126 -1.16 10.58 -12.10
CA GLU A 126 -0.13 10.90 -13.11
C GLU A 126 1.11 11.55 -12.45
N LYS A 127 0.89 12.45 -11.47
CA LYS A 127 1.97 13.05 -10.70
C LYS A 127 2.73 12.02 -9.85
N ILE A 128 2.07 11.17 -9.08
CA ILE A 128 2.80 10.18 -8.24
C ILE A 128 3.53 9.12 -9.09
N LEU A 129 2.95 8.71 -10.21
CA LEU A 129 3.57 7.75 -11.13
C LEU A 129 4.85 8.32 -11.76
N SER A 130 4.96 9.65 -11.87
CA SER A 130 6.18 10.32 -12.35
C SER A 130 7.40 10.12 -11.43
N TYR A 131 7.22 9.72 -10.16
CA TYR A 131 8.34 9.38 -9.28
C TYR A 131 8.88 7.97 -9.50
N ILE A 132 8.11 7.06 -10.11
CA ILE A 132 8.51 5.65 -10.28
C ILE A 132 9.87 5.53 -10.99
N PRO A 133 10.15 6.23 -12.12
CA PRO A 133 11.46 6.16 -12.75
C PRO A 133 12.62 6.61 -11.84
N LYS A 134 12.42 7.65 -11.01
CA LYS A 134 13.45 8.12 -10.07
C LYS A 134 13.75 7.07 -9.00
N LEU A 135 12.71 6.45 -8.44
CA LEU A 135 12.80 5.39 -7.43
C LEU A 135 13.45 4.13 -8.01
N LYS A 136 13.05 3.73 -9.23
CA LYS A 136 13.62 2.59 -9.94
C LYS A 136 15.12 2.75 -10.22
N ARG A 137 15.59 3.95 -10.56
CA ARG A 137 17.04 4.23 -10.73
C ARG A 137 17.85 4.03 -9.45
N LYS A 138 17.21 4.13 -8.28
CA LYS A 138 17.81 3.83 -6.97
C LYS A 138 17.62 2.37 -6.54
N GLY A 139 17.06 1.52 -7.41
CA GLY A 139 16.77 0.12 -7.10
C GLY A 139 15.55 -0.07 -6.20
N ILE A 140 14.65 0.92 -6.12
CA ILE A 140 13.48 0.89 -5.23
C ILE A 140 12.23 0.55 -6.05
N PRO A 141 11.81 -0.73 -6.13
CA PRO A 141 10.50 -1.06 -6.68
C PRO A 141 9.41 -0.45 -5.81
N VAL A 142 8.27 -0.02 -6.38
CA VAL A 142 7.20 0.60 -5.59
C VAL A 142 5.81 0.07 -5.89
N ASP A 143 5.02 -0.11 -4.84
CA ASP A 143 3.58 -0.33 -4.94
C ASP A 143 2.84 0.99 -4.73
N LEU A 144 1.59 1.04 -5.19
CA LEU A 144 0.73 2.21 -5.06
C LEU A 144 -0.38 1.96 -4.05
N VAL A 145 -0.64 2.96 -3.19
CA VAL A 145 -1.83 2.99 -2.33
C VAL A 145 -2.68 4.21 -2.65
N GLN A 146 -3.97 3.99 -2.91
CA GLN A 146 -4.95 5.06 -2.99
C GLN A 146 -5.95 4.95 -1.83
N GLN A 147 -6.40 6.09 -1.33
CA GLN A 147 -7.53 6.16 -0.40
C GLN A 147 -8.85 6.44 -1.14
N ILE A 148 -9.89 5.72 -0.74
CA ILE A 148 -11.27 5.98 -1.13
C ILE A 148 -12.13 6.19 0.12
N GLU A 149 -13.18 6.99 0.02
CA GLU A 149 -14.18 7.16 1.07
C GLU A 149 -15.46 6.43 0.69
N PHE A 150 -15.93 5.56 1.57
CA PHE A 150 -17.21 4.87 1.40
C PHE A 150 -17.96 4.85 2.72
N LYS A 151 -19.16 5.44 2.73
CA LYS A 151 -20.06 5.48 3.91
C LYS A 151 -19.35 6.02 5.17
N GLY A 152 -18.57 7.09 5.03
CA GLY A 152 -17.84 7.70 6.15
C GLY A 152 -16.62 6.92 6.63
N SER A 153 -16.23 5.85 5.94
CA SER A 153 -15.01 5.08 6.21
C SER A 153 -13.98 5.29 5.11
N THR A 154 -12.72 5.48 5.49
CA THR A 154 -11.59 5.51 4.54
C THR A 154 -11.08 4.10 4.31
N ILE A 155 -11.08 3.66 3.05
CA ILE A 155 -10.63 2.34 2.61
C ILE A 155 -9.38 2.53 1.75
N GLN A 156 -8.37 1.68 1.94
CA GLN A 156 -7.18 1.68 1.10
C GLN A 156 -7.34 0.72 -0.09
N ILE A 157 -7.11 1.20 -1.31
CA ILE A 157 -6.88 0.33 -2.47
C ILE A 157 -5.38 0.23 -2.67
N TYR A 158 -4.85 -0.98 -2.48
CA TYR A 158 -3.43 -1.28 -2.61
C TYR A 158 -3.20 -1.97 -3.95
N PHE A 159 -2.50 -1.29 -4.86
CA PHE A 159 -2.14 -1.81 -6.17
C PHE A 159 -0.76 -2.46 -6.12
N VAL A 160 -0.74 -3.78 -6.30
CA VAL A 160 0.48 -4.58 -6.44
C VAL A 160 0.90 -4.53 -7.91
N ILE A 161 2.04 -3.88 -8.16
CA ILE A 161 2.60 -3.74 -9.50
C ILE A 161 3.24 -5.06 -9.95
N ASP A 162 2.96 -5.50 -11.17
CA ASP A 162 3.61 -6.68 -11.76
C ASP A 162 5.01 -6.31 -12.27
N ARG A 163 6.02 -6.96 -11.70
CA ARG A 163 7.45 -6.70 -11.95
C ARG A 163 8.16 -7.85 -12.64
N SER A 164 7.39 -8.76 -13.24
CA SER A 164 7.93 -9.93 -13.97
C SER A 164 8.81 -9.55 -15.15
N SER A 165 8.58 -8.39 -15.77
CA SER A 165 9.44 -7.79 -16.78
C SER A 165 9.27 -6.27 -16.81
N GLU A 166 10.22 -5.55 -17.39
CA GLU A 166 10.12 -4.09 -17.55
C GLU A 166 8.92 -3.65 -18.41
N ALA A 167 8.59 -4.43 -19.44
CA ALA A 167 7.43 -4.17 -20.30
C ALA A 167 6.12 -4.27 -19.50
N VAL A 168 5.99 -5.31 -18.67
CA VAL A 168 4.80 -5.55 -17.84
C VAL A 168 4.73 -4.56 -16.66
N GLU A 169 5.86 -4.16 -16.09
CA GLU A 169 5.90 -3.10 -15.07
C GLU A 169 5.43 -1.76 -15.63
N LYS A 170 5.89 -1.41 -16.84
CA LYS A 170 5.44 -0.21 -17.55
C LYS A 170 3.95 -0.27 -17.90
N GLU A 171 3.47 -1.43 -18.30
CA GLU A 171 2.05 -1.65 -18.58
C GLU A 171 1.22 -1.51 -17.30
N SER A 172 1.55 -2.23 -16.23
CA SER A 172 0.83 -2.22 -14.95
C SER A 172 0.87 -0.86 -14.24
N THR A 173 1.85 -0.01 -14.53
CA THR A 173 1.93 1.38 -14.02
C THR A 173 1.31 2.41 -14.96
N SER A 174 0.66 2.00 -16.06
CA SER A 174 -0.07 2.91 -16.94
C SER A 174 -1.41 3.34 -16.32
N ILE A 175 -1.71 4.63 -16.45
CA ILE A 175 -2.94 5.26 -15.93
C ILE A 175 -4.22 4.59 -16.42
N GLU A 176 -4.18 4.00 -17.61
CA GLU A 176 -5.31 3.34 -18.26
C GLU A 176 -5.80 2.13 -17.46
N TYR A 177 -4.89 1.37 -16.85
CA TYR A 177 -5.25 0.16 -16.11
C TYR A 177 -5.63 0.43 -14.66
N PHE A 178 -5.16 1.51 -14.03
CA PHE A 178 -5.57 1.83 -12.67
C PHE A 178 -7.09 1.96 -12.53
N LYS A 179 -7.77 2.53 -13.55
CA LYS A 179 -9.24 2.65 -13.57
C LYS A 179 -9.95 1.30 -13.43
N THR A 180 -9.41 0.22 -14.02
CA THR A 180 -10.02 -1.11 -13.87
C THR A 180 -9.88 -1.61 -12.44
N GLY A 181 -8.73 -1.37 -11.79
CA GLY A 181 -8.55 -1.71 -10.38
C GLY A 181 -9.47 -0.92 -9.44
N TYR A 182 -9.69 0.38 -9.69
CA TYR A 182 -10.72 1.14 -8.96
C TYR A 182 -12.10 0.53 -9.17
N SER A 183 -12.48 0.26 -10.41
CA SER A 183 -13.81 -0.27 -10.74
C SER A 183 -14.04 -1.64 -10.09
N SER A 184 -13.07 -2.53 -10.15
CA SER A 184 -13.10 -3.84 -9.48
C SER A 184 -13.26 -3.68 -7.98
N ALA A 185 -12.41 -2.88 -7.32
CA ALA A 185 -12.46 -2.65 -5.88
C ALA A 185 -13.80 -2.04 -5.43
N ILE A 186 -14.30 -1.03 -6.15
CA ILE A 186 -15.58 -0.37 -5.87
C ILE A 186 -16.75 -1.34 -6.01
N ASN A 187 -16.77 -2.14 -7.09
CA ASN A 187 -17.82 -3.12 -7.32
C ASN A 187 -17.85 -4.16 -6.19
N PHE A 188 -16.68 -4.64 -5.76
CA PHE A 188 -16.57 -5.59 -4.65
C PHE A 188 -17.03 -4.99 -3.32
N ILE A 189 -16.57 -3.78 -2.97
CA ILE A 189 -16.95 -3.09 -1.73
C ILE A 189 -18.47 -2.88 -1.66
N ARG A 190 -19.11 -2.62 -2.81
CA ARG A 190 -20.56 -2.41 -2.90
C ARG A 190 -21.35 -3.73 -2.80
N SER A 191 -20.83 -4.84 -3.33
CA SER A 191 -21.55 -6.12 -3.39
C SER A 191 -21.32 -7.00 -2.16
N ASP A 192 -20.12 -7.00 -1.61
CA ASP A 192 -19.74 -7.84 -0.48
C ASP A 192 -20.58 -7.51 0.76
N GLU A 193 -21.13 -8.55 1.38
CA GLU A 193 -21.99 -8.40 2.55
C GLU A 193 -21.20 -7.91 3.78
N LYS A 194 -20.00 -8.45 3.96
CA LYS A 194 -19.14 -8.11 5.11
C LYS A 194 -18.60 -6.69 5.00
N CYS A 195 -18.28 -6.21 3.80
CA CYS A 195 -17.99 -4.79 3.55
C CYS A 195 -19.16 -3.88 3.95
N ARG A 196 -20.41 -4.31 3.75
CA ARG A 196 -21.58 -3.49 4.07
C ARG A 196 -21.90 -3.44 5.57
N THR A 197 -21.52 -4.47 6.33
CA THR A 197 -21.83 -4.60 7.76
C THR A 197 -20.66 -4.17 8.65
N ILE A 198 -19.46 -4.67 8.38
CA ILE A 198 -18.24 -4.42 9.20
C ILE A 198 -17.39 -3.29 8.59
N GLY A 199 -17.47 -3.11 7.27
CA GLY A 199 -16.60 -2.19 6.55
C GLY A 199 -15.27 -2.82 6.17
N ALA A 200 -14.67 -2.28 5.11
CA ALA A 200 -13.35 -2.69 4.65
C ALA A 200 -12.29 -1.71 5.14
N HIS A 201 -11.13 -2.23 5.52
CA HIS A 201 -9.94 -1.45 5.80
C HIS A 201 -9.07 -1.29 4.55
N ARG A 202 -8.85 -2.40 3.83
CA ARG A 202 -7.96 -2.44 2.66
C ARG A 202 -8.40 -3.48 1.64
N VAL A 203 -8.46 -3.10 0.37
CA VAL A 203 -8.60 -4.00 -0.77
C VAL A 203 -7.27 -4.04 -1.52
N LYS A 204 -6.71 -5.23 -1.75
CA LYS A 204 -5.49 -5.40 -2.54
C LYS A 204 -5.85 -5.93 -3.93
N VAL A 205 -5.30 -5.28 -4.94
CA VAL A 205 -5.43 -5.67 -6.33
C VAL A 205 -4.06 -5.98 -6.92
N PHE A 206 -3.97 -6.96 -7.80
CA PHE A 206 -2.77 -7.29 -8.57
C PHE A 206 -3.04 -7.12 -10.05
N TYR A 207 -2.01 -6.76 -10.83
CA TYR A 207 -2.14 -6.70 -12.27
C TYR A 207 -2.05 -8.10 -12.88
N ASP A 208 -3.09 -8.51 -13.60
CA ASP A 208 -3.11 -9.71 -14.41
C ASP A 208 -2.68 -9.36 -15.84
N SER A 209 -1.44 -9.71 -16.19
CA SER A 209 -0.87 -9.40 -17.51
C SER A 209 -1.52 -10.17 -18.67
N LYS A 210 -2.25 -11.25 -18.41
CA LYS A 210 -2.99 -11.98 -19.45
C LYS A 210 -4.27 -11.25 -19.85
N GLU A 211 -5.04 -10.85 -18.84
CA GLU A 211 -6.31 -10.13 -19.03
C GLU A 211 -6.14 -8.61 -19.12
N LYS A 212 -4.91 -8.12 -18.87
CA LYS A 212 -4.54 -6.70 -18.88
C LYS A 212 -5.42 -5.86 -17.95
N GLU A 213 -5.66 -6.34 -16.74
CA GLU A 213 -6.49 -5.65 -15.77
C GLU A 213 -6.05 -5.89 -14.33
N TYR A 214 -6.46 -4.99 -13.43
CA TYR A 214 -6.26 -5.19 -12.00
C TYR A 214 -7.41 -6.00 -11.39
N LYS A 215 -7.05 -7.11 -10.73
CA LYS A 215 -7.98 -8.03 -10.07
C LYS A 215 -7.79 -8.02 -8.57
N ILE A 216 -8.89 -8.14 -7.83
CA ILE A 216 -8.84 -8.28 -6.37
C ILE A 216 -8.37 -9.69 -6.04
N PHE A 217 -7.39 -9.78 -5.14
CA PHE A 217 -6.95 -11.07 -4.60
C PHE A 217 -7.08 -11.15 -3.08
N HIS A 218 -7.21 -10.01 -2.40
CA HIS A 218 -7.23 -9.97 -0.95
C HIS A 218 -8.01 -8.76 -0.43
N ILE A 219 -8.75 -8.96 0.66
CA ILE A 219 -9.40 -7.90 1.43
C ILE A 219 -9.09 -8.04 2.92
N GLN A 220 -8.92 -6.90 3.59
CA GLN A 220 -8.87 -6.77 5.04
C GLN A 220 -10.06 -5.93 5.52
N TYR A 221 -10.79 -6.43 6.51
CA TYR A 221 -11.95 -5.79 7.12
C TYR A 221 -11.57 -4.97 8.35
N ASN A 222 -12.48 -4.10 8.81
CA ASN A 222 -12.23 -3.24 9.98
C ASN A 222 -12.14 -3.99 11.31
N ASP A 223 -12.69 -5.21 11.39
CA ASP A 223 -12.54 -6.11 12.54
C ASP A 223 -11.18 -6.84 12.58
N GLY A 224 -10.29 -6.53 11.64
CA GLY A 224 -8.96 -7.13 11.51
C GLY A 224 -8.93 -8.47 10.77
N SER A 225 -10.10 -9.04 10.43
CA SER A 225 -10.15 -10.26 9.63
C SER A 225 -9.81 -10.00 8.16
N ASP A 226 -9.37 -11.03 7.46
CA ASP A 226 -9.00 -10.97 6.05
C ASP A 226 -9.58 -12.14 5.24
N ALA A 227 -9.63 -11.96 3.92
CA ALA A 227 -10.05 -13.00 2.98
C ALA A 227 -9.23 -12.96 1.69
N HIS A 228 -8.85 -14.15 1.21
CA HIS A 228 -8.29 -14.36 -0.11
C HIS A 228 -9.40 -14.65 -1.12
N ILE A 229 -9.45 -13.89 -2.21
CA ILE A 229 -10.55 -13.91 -3.18
C ILE A 229 -10.18 -14.69 -4.47
N ALA A 230 -8.93 -14.57 -4.92
CA ALA A 230 -8.42 -15.16 -6.16
C ALA A 230 -7.07 -15.84 -5.93
#